data_AF-A0A968QE50-F1
#
_entry.id   AF-A0A968QE50-F1
#
_cell.length_a   1.000
_cell.length_b   1.000
_cell.length_c   1.000
_cell.angle_alpha   90.00
_cell.angle_beta   90.00
_cell.angle_gamma   90.00
#
_symmetry.space_group_name_H-M   'P 1'
#
loop_
_entity.id
_entity.type
_entity.pdbx_description
1 polymer ?
#
loop_
_entity_poly.entity_id
_entity_poly.type
_entity_poly.pdbx_seq_one_letter_code
_entity_poly.pdbx_strand_id
1 'polypeptide(L)'
;MTTAIHRLVDVLSSPQHPSSPVTTTTKSEIAVPVSSPTESNPTEQPAEAESSLSPRQKYSQEKSQLVNDYIDRIIDFNNQPHRLHDDKWLITVNGLMRLADCGQSIVYKVLDERACEIEAHHQLHQLPSTHNRKDKSHPKIEQVIHLD
;
A
#
# COMPACT_ATOMS: atom_id res chain seq x y z
N MET A 1 51.37 -25.10 -12.30
CA MET A 1 50.52 -26.14 -11.68
C MET A 1 49.07 -25.63 -11.79
N THR A 2 48.45 -25.69 -12.97
CA THR A 2 47.56 -26.76 -13.52
C THR A 2 46.24 -26.97 -12.74
N THR A 3 45.22 -26.23 -13.18
CA THR A 3 43.84 -26.66 -13.54
C THR A 3 43.03 -27.58 -12.61
N ALA A 4 41.83 -27.12 -12.21
CA ALA A 4 40.59 -27.92 -12.31
C ALA A 4 39.32 -27.04 -12.23
N ILE A 5 38.64 -26.92 -13.37
CA ILE A 5 37.23 -26.52 -13.54
C ILE A 5 36.45 -27.83 -13.74
N HIS A 6 35.27 -28.00 -13.11
CA HIS A 6 34.13 -28.81 -13.61
C HIS A 6 32.88 -28.50 -12.75
N ARG A 7 31.84 -27.85 -13.33
CA ARG A 7 30.64 -28.36 -14.06
C ARG A 7 29.47 -28.67 -13.10
N LEU A 8 28.35 -27.94 -13.13
CA LEU A 8 27.21 -27.84 -14.09
C LEU A 8 25.98 -28.62 -13.56
N VAL A 9 24.91 -27.86 -13.29
CA VAL A 9 23.49 -28.06 -13.64
C VAL A 9 22.76 -29.35 -13.24
N ASP A 10 21.69 -29.19 -12.46
CA ASP A 10 20.42 -29.92 -12.60
C ASP A 10 19.29 -28.89 -12.33
N VAL A 11 18.57 -28.42 -13.35
CA VAL A 11 17.38 -29.00 -14.02
C VAL A 11 16.09 -28.85 -13.18
N LEU A 12 15.34 -27.81 -13.55
CA LEU A 12 13.89 -27.72 -13.72
C LEU A 12 13.01 -28.86 -13.15
N SER A 13 12.10 -28.51 -12.24
CA SER A 13 10.82 -29.22 -12.06
C SER A 13 9.75 -28.33 -11.41
N SER A 14 8.95 -27.69 -12.25
CA SER A 14 7.52 -27.33 -12.08
C SER A 14 6.84 -27.81 -13.37
N PRO A 15 5.55 -28.19 -13.43
CA PRO A 15 4.43 -27.70 -12.61
C PRO A 15 3.40 -28.79 -12.20
N GLN A 16 2.42 -28.46 -11.35
CA GLN A 16 1.01 -28.87 -11.53
C GLN A 16 0.07 -28.24 -10.48
N HIS A 17 -0.76 -27.31 -10.93
CA HIS A 17 -1.97 -26.87 -10.23
C HIS A 17 -3.11 -27.84 -10.56
N PRO A 18 -3.92 -28.29 -9.58
CA PRO A 18 -5.22 -28.88 -9.87
C PRO A 18 -6.25 -27.79 -10.18
N SER A 19 -6.74 -27.80 -11.41
CA SER A 19 -7.90 -27.04 -11.90
C SER A 19 -9.15 -27.31 -11.06
N SER A 20 -9.81 -26.24 -10.64
CA SER A 20 -11.18 -26.31 -10.10
C SER A 20 -12.20 -26.35 -11.26
N PRO A 21 -13.30 -27.12 -11.15
CA PRO A 21 -14.30 -27.24 -12.20
C PRO A 21 -15.23 -26.02 -12.28
N VAL A 22 -15.37 -25.49 -13.50
CA VAL A 22 -16.43 -24.58 -13.96
C VAL A 22 -17.78 -25.28 -13.81
N THR A 23 -18.74 -24.61 -13.17
CA THR A 23 -20.15 -25.02 -13.18
C THR A 23 -20.90 -24.12 -14.17
N THR A 24 -21.29 -24.69 -15.30
CA THR A 24 -22.23 -24.14 -16.28
C THR A 24 -23.63 -24.67 -15.97
N THR A 25 -24.58 -23.78 -15.63
CA THR A 25 -26.04 -23.92 -15.75
C THR A 25 -26.60 -22.53 -15.45
N THR A 26 -27.24 -21.83 -16.38
CA THR A 26 -28.71 -21.78 -16.46
C THR A 26 -29.14 -21.14 -17.80
N LYS A 27 -30.27 -21.67 -18.26
CA LYS A 27 -30.98 -21.56 -19.53
C LYS A 27 -31.76 -20.25 -19.69
N SER A 28 -31.97 -19.90 -20.96
CA SER A 28 -32.73 -18.80 -21.59
C SER A 28 -33.99 -18.28 -20.89
N GLU A 29 -34.28 -16.98 -21.08
CA GLU A 29 -35.59 -16.54 -21.60
C GLU A 29 -35.49 -15.15 -22.28
N ILE A 30 -36.27 -14.99 -23.35
CA ILE A 30 -36.32 -13.87 -24.31
C ILE A 30 -37.44 -12.91 -23.91
N ALA A 31 -37.21 -11.59 -23.93
CA ALA A 31 -38.16 -10.59 -24.46
C ALA A 31 -37.61 -9.15 -24.39
N VAL A 32 -37.42 -8.54 -25.56
CA VAL A 32 -37.52 -7.09 -25.85
C VAL A 32 -39.00 -6.76 -26.15
N PRO A 33 -39.53 -5.49 -26.16
CA PRO A 33 -38.83 -4.26 -26.58
C PRO A 33 -39.29 -2.90 -25.95
N VAL A 34 -38.75 -1.77 -26.47
CA VAL A 34 -39.35 -0.39 -26.56
C VAL A 34 -39.38 0.42 -25.23
N SER A 35 -38.88 1.65 -25.07
CA SER A 35 -38.59 2.81 -25.94
C SER A 35 -37.62 3.80 -25.26
N SER A 36 -36.74 4.46 -26.03
CA SER A 36 -36.16 5.78 -25.73
C SER A 36 -37.13 6.89 -26.20
N PRO A 37 -36.87 8.22 -26.07
CA PRO A 37 -35.88 8.97 -25.28
C PRO A 37 -36.55 10.11 -24.45
N THR A 38 -35.90 10.60 -23.38
CA THR A 38 -36.16 11.99 -22.90
C THR A 38 -34.87 12.66 -22.47
N GLU A 39 -34.37 13.44 -23.43
CA GLU A 39 -33.52 14.61 -23.29
C GLU A 39 -34.10 15.58 -22.25
N SER A 40 -33.29 15.97 -21.27
CA SER A 40 -33.40 17.24 -20.53
C SER A 40 -32.13 17.47 -19.73
N ASN A 41 -31.12 18.03 -20.38
CA ASN A 41 -30.26 19.04 -19.77
C ASN A 41 -30.70 20.35 -20.44
N PRO A 42 -30.87 21.50 -19.76
CA PRO A 42 -29.76 22.14 -19.06
C PRO A 42 -30.16 22.90 -17.78
N THR A 43 -29.35 22.79 -16.72
CA THR A 43 -29.14 23.95 -15.85
C THR A 43 -27.67 23.99 -15.47
N GLU A 44 -26.95 24.70 -16.32
CA GLU A 44 -25.65 25.28 -16.05
C GLU A 44 -25.84 26.29 -14.90
N GLN A 45 -25.54 25.86 -13.68
CA GLN A 45 -25.22 26.76 -12.59
C GLN A 45 -23.80 26.40 -12.18
N PRO A 46 -22.81 27.30 -12.32
CA PRO A 46 -21.55 27.17 -11.62
C PRO A 46 -21.83 27.44 -10.14
N ALA A 47 -22.46 26.48 -9.46
CA ALA A 47 -22.29 26.39 -8.04
C ALA A 47 -20.86 25.90 -7.87
N GLU A 48 -19.96 26.85 -7.61
CA GLU A 48 -18.73 26.59 -6.87
C GLU A 48 -19.16 25.80 -5.63
N ALA A 49 -19.14 24.48 -5.75
CA ALA A 49 -19.28 23.56 -4.65
C ALA A 49 -17.98 23.70 -3.86
N GLU A 50 -17.86 24.79 -3.10
CA GLU A 50 -17.02 24.89 -1.93
C GLU A 50 -17.41 23.67 -1.08
N SER A 51 -16.66 22.60 -1.27
CA SER A 51 -16.83 21.33 -0.58
C SER A 51 -16.63 21.62 0.90
N SER A 52 -17.74 21.93 1.57
CA SER A 52 -17.77 22.26 2.99
C SER A 52 -17.68 20.97 3.78
N LEU A 53 -16.52 20.33 3.69
CA LEU A 53 -16.18 19.19 4.52
C LEU A 53 -16.44 19.55 5.97
N SER A 54 -17.12 18.65 6.69
CA SER A 54 -17.29 18.80 8.13
C SER A 54 -15.91 18.86 8.81
N PRO A 55 -15.78 19.52 9.98
CA PRO A 55 -14.50 19.57 10.70
C PRO A 55 -13.85 18.20 10.92
N ARG A 56 -14.67 17.16 11.14
CA ARG A 56 -14.20 15.78 11.28
C ARG A 56 -13.61 15.22 9.98
N GLN A 57 -14.24 15.50 8.84
CA GLN A 57 -13.72 15.07 7.54
C GLN A 57 -12.42 15.81 7.19
N LYS A 58 -12.35 17.11 7.46
CA LYS A 58 -11.11 17.90 7.30
C LYS A 58 -9.97 17.32 8.13
N TYR A 59 -10.19 17.09 9.42
CA TYR A 59 -9.20 16.45 10.29
C TYR A 59 -8.76 15.07 9.76
N SER A 60 -9.72 14.25 9.33
CA SER A 60 -9.40 12.92 8.79
C SER A 60 -8.57 13.02 7.52
N GLN A 61 -8.86 13.98 6.64
CA GLN A 61 -8.12 14.20 5.40
C GLN A 61 -6.70 14.70 5.68
N GLU A 62 -6.56 15.72 6.54
CA GLU A 62 -5.26 16.27 6.95
C GLU A 62 -4.36 15.17 7.56
N LYS A 63 -4.90 14.37 8.48
CA LYS A 63 -4.14 13.26 9.08
C LYS A 63 -3.86 12.14 8.09
N SER A 64 -4.75 11.86 7.13
CA SER A 64 -4.45 10.88 6.07
C SER A 64 -3.30 11.34 5.19
N GLN A 65 -3.28 12.64 4.84
CA GLN A 65 -2.17 13.23 4.08
C GLN A 65 -0.86 13.12 4.86
N LEU A 66 -0.88 13.49 6.15
CA LEU A 66 0.29 13.38 7.00
C LEU A 66 0.84 11.95 7.09
N VAL A 67 -0.04 10.95 7.17
CA VAL A 67 0.36 9.53 7.15
C VAL A 67 1.01 9.16 5.82
N ASN A 68 0.48 9.63 4.68
CA ASN A 68 1.09 9.43 3.37
C ASN A 68 2.50 10.04 3.31
N ASP A 69 2.65 11.28 3.76
CA ASP A 69 3.93 11.98 3.74
C ASP A 69 4.98 11.23 4.59
N TYR A 70 4.57 10.67 5.73
CA TYR A 70 5.44 9.82 6.54
C TYR A 70 5.80 8.49 5.87
N ILE A 71 4.86 7.85 5.17
CA ILE A 71 5.17 6.64 4.39
C ILE A 71 6.21 6.95 3.33
N ASP A 72 6.04 8.04 2.58
CA ASP A 72 6.99 8.48 1.55
C ASP A 72 8.37 8.73 2.15
N ARG A 73 8.42 9.46 3.27
CA ARG A 73 9.67 9.74 3.96
C ARG A 73 10.36 8.45 4.45
N ILE A 74 9.62 7.46 4.96
CA ILE A 74 10.19 6.17 5.37
C ILE A 74 10.72 5.39 4.16
N ILE A 75 9.98 5.39 3.04
CA ILE A 75 10.41 4.74 1.80
C ILE A 75 11.72 5.37 1.30
N ASP A 76 11.74 6.70 1.16
CA ASP A 76 12.91 7.46 0.75
C ASP A 76 14.10 7.24 1.69
N PHE A 77 13.83 7.27 3.00
CA PHE A 77 14.82 6.96 4.01
C PHE A 77 15.42 5.56 3.78
N ASN A 78 14.61 4.52 3.67
CA ASN A 78 15.11 3.16 3.46
C ASN A 78 15.84 2.97 2.11
N ASN A 79 15.47 3.74 1.09
CA ASN A 79 16.05 3.70 -0.25
C ASN A 79 17.40 4.43 -0.36
N GLN A 80 17.85 5.13 0.67
CA GLN A 80 19.15 5.80 0.66
C GLN A 80 20.28 4.77 0.40
N PRO A 81 21.20 5.07 -0.54
CA PRO A 81 22.30 4.16 -0.83
C PRO A 81 23.21 4.02 0.39
N HIS A 82 23.82 2.84 0.55
CA HIS A 82 24.71 2.50 1.67
C HIS A 82 24.07 2.49 3.07
N ARG A 83 22.75 2.61 3.19
CA ARG A 83 22.06 2.40 4.47
C ARG A 83 22.15 0.93 4.88
N LEU A 84 22.59 0.69 6.12
CA LEU A 84 22.61 -0.65 6.70
C LEU A 84 21.19 -1.19 6.81
N HIS A 85 21.04 -2.51 6.61
CA HIS A 85 19.75 -3.17 6.71
C HIS A 85 19.09 -2.91 8.08
N ASP A 86 19.87 -2.98 9.16
CA ASP A 86 19.37 -2.74 10.51
C ASP A 86 18.89 -1.30 10.73
N ASP A 87 19.36 -0.32 9.96
CA ASP A 87 18.92 1.07 10.13
C ASP A 87 17.62 1.37 9.36
N LYS A 88 17.13 0.42 8.56
CA LYS A 88 15.87 0.56 7.83
C LYS A 88 14.69 0.38 8.77
N TRP A 89 13.54 0.90 8.35
CA TRP A 89 12.31 0.87 9.14
C TRP A 89 11.21 0.10 8.41
N LEU A 90 10.64 -0.88 9.09
CA LEU A 90 9.38 -1.48 8.66
C LEU A 90 8.24 -0.47 8.87
N ILE A 91 7.40 -0.29 7.86
CA ILE A 91 6.21 0.56 7.97
C ILE A 91 5.15 -0.22 8.74
N THR A 92 4.70 0.31 9.87
CA THR A 92 3.73 -0.35 10.76
C THR A 92 2.67 0.61 11.26
N VAL A 93 1.48 0.09 11.58
CA VAL A 93 0.37 0.88 12.13
C VAL A 93 0.81 1.70 13.34
N ASN A 94 1.45 1.06 14.33
CA ASN A 94 1.88 1.75 15.55
C ASN A 94 2.97 2.80 15.29
N GLY A 95 3.85 2.59 14.32
CA GLY A 95 4.85 3.58 13.93
C GLY A 95 4.19 4.84 13.35
N LEU A 96 3.25 4.66 12.43
CA LEU A 96 2.54 5.76 11.79
C LEU A 96 1.60 6.50 12.74
N MET A 97 0.91 5.79 13.64
CA MET A 97 0.08 6.43 14.68
C MET A 97 0.90 7.38 15.56
N ARG A 98 2.13 6.98 15.90
CA ARG A 98 3.03 7.78 16.72
C ARG A 98 3.59 9.00 15.98
N LEU A 99 3.90 8.85 14.69
CA LEU A 99 4.41 9.93 13.85
C LEU A 99 3.33 10.98 13.50
N ALA A 100 2.15 10.50 13.09
CA ALA A 100 1.08 11.38 12.62
C ALA A 100 0.13 11.84 13.73
N ASP A 101 0.27 11.31 14.96
CA ASP A 101 -0.61 11.57 16.10
C ASP A 101 -2.09 11.44 15.70
N CYS A 102 -2.47 10.25 15.26
CA CYS A 102 -3.81 9.96 14.74
C CYS A 102 -4.31 8.56 15.11
N GLY A 103 -5.60 8.34 14.91
CA GLY A 103 -6.26 7.07 15.24
C GLY A 103 -5.95 5.96 14.23
N GLN A 104 -5.99 4.72 14.74
CA GLN A 104 -5.72 3.50 13.97
C GLN A 104 -6.57 3.36 12.69
N SER A 105 -7.82 3.84 12.69
CA SER A 105 -8.70 3.77 11.52
C SER A 105 -8.20 4.58 10.32
N ILE A 106 -7.58 5.74 10.58
CA ILE A 106 -7.00 6.59 9.52
C ILE A 106 -5.79 5.89 8.93
N VAL A 107 -4.93 5.34 9.80
CA VAL A 107 -3.71 4.63 9.39
C VAL A 107 -4.04 3.39 8.56
N TYR A 108 -4.99 2.56 8.99
CA TYR A 108 -5.37 1.37 8.20
C TYR A 108 -5.89 1.74 6.82
N LYS A 109 -6.75 2.77 6.73
CA LYS A 109 -7.27 3.20 5.44
C LYS A 109 -6.14 3.53 4.46
N VAL A 110 -5.14 4.31 4.91
CA VAL A 110 -3.99 4.67 4.07
C VAL A 110 -3.11 3.45 3.75
N LEU A 111 -2.87 2.57 4.72
CA LEU A 111 -2.09 1.35 4.50
C LEU A 111 -2.75 0.40 3.50
N ASP A 112 -4.07 0.24 3.56
CA ASP A 112 -4.83 -0.59 2.63
C ASP A 112 -4.78 -0.01 1.20
N GLU A 113 -4.91 1.32 1.07
CA GLU A 113 -4.79 2.03 -0.21
C GLU A 113 -3.38 1.88 -0.83
N ARG A 114 -2.33 1.76 -0.01
CA ARG A 114 -0.92 1.65 -0.43
C ARG A 114 -0.31 0.27 -0.23
N ALA A 115 -1.12 -0.76 0.02
CA ALA A 115 -0.64 -2.08 0.44
C ALA A 115 0.39 -2.68 -0.51
N CYS A 116 0.13 -2.63 -1.82
CA CYS A 116 1.01 -3.19 -2.85
C CYS A 116 2.40 -2.52 -2.86
N GLU A 117 2.46 -1.21 -2.72
CA GLU A 117 3.72 -0.45 -2.72
C GLU A 117 4.53 -0.75 -1.46
N ILE A 118 3.86 -0.73 -0.30
CA ILE A 118 4.49 -0.99 1.00
C ILE A 118 5.02 -2.42 1.06
N GLU A 119 4.25 -3.40 0.57
CA GLU A 119 4.68 -4.80 0.51
C GLU A 119 5.89 -4.97 -0.42
N ALA A 120 5.85 -4.39 -1.62
CA ALA A 120 6.98 -4.42 -2.54
C ALA A 120 8.25 -3.79 -1.92
N HIS A 121 8.08 -2.68 -1.20
CA HIS A 121 9.18 -2.03 -0.46
C HIS A 121 9.75 -2.93 0.64
N HIS A 122 8.88 -3.57 1.44
CA HIS A 122 9.32 -4.48 2.50
C HIS A 122 10.04 -5.70 1.93
N GLN A 123 9.58 -6.24 0.81
CA GLN A 123 10.22 -7.36 0.12
C GLN A 123 11.58 -6.97 -0.46
N LEU A 124 11.68 -5.80 -1.12
CA LEU A 124 12.92 -5.26 -1.67
C LEU A 124 14.03 -5.16 -0.61
N HIS A 125 13.67 -4.68 0.58
CA HIS A 125 14.60 -4.48 1.70
C HIS A 125 14.68 -5.65 2.67
N GLN A 126 13.92 -6.73 2.42
CA GLN A 126 13.83 -7.93 3.26
C GLN A 126 13.46 -7.64 4.73
N LEU A 127 12.50 -6.75 4.97
CA LEU A 127 12.11 -6.32 6.32
C LEU A 127 11.09 -7.31 6.92
N PRO A 128 11.49 -8.20 7.86
CA PRO A 128 10.54 -9.11 8.51
C PRO A 128 9.57 -8.34 9.42
N SER A 129 8.45 -8.97 9.78
CA SER A 129 7.44 -8.38 10.69
C SER A 129 7.98 -7.96 12.07
N THR A 130 9.13 -8.51 12.47
CA THR A 130 9.83 -8.20 13.73
C THR A 130 10.96 -7.19 13.58
N HIS A 131 11.19 -6.62 12.40
CA HIS A 131 12.37 -5.78 12.13
C HIS A 131 12.51 -4.57 13.07
N ASN A 132 11.38 -3.96 13.45
CA ASN A 132 11.37 -2.82 14.38
C ASN A 132 11.45 -3.23 15.86
N ARG A 133 11.50 -4.53 16.19
CA ARG A 133 11.62 -4.99 17.58
C ARG A 133 13.05 -4.86 18.03
N LYS A 134 13.35 -3.67 18.56
CA LYS A 134 14.67 -3.33 19.09
C LYS A 134 14.58 -3.05 20.58
N ASP A 135 15.69 -3.21 21.28
CA ASP A 135 15.79 -2.85 22.68
C ASP A 135 15.82 -1.32 22.85
N LYS A 136 15.81 -0.86 24.11
CA LYS A 136 15.68 0.56 24.46
C LYS A 136 16.87 1.42 24.00
N SER A 137 17.97 0.80 23.57
CA SER A 137 19.14 1.50 23.04
C SER A 137 18.93 2.06 21.63
N HIS A 138 17.95 1.53 20.90
CA HIS A 138 17.67 2.01 19.54
C HIS A 138 16.76 3.23 19.52
N PRO A 139 17.02 4.19 18.60
CA PRO A 139 16.20 5.37 18.47
C PRO A 139 14.77 4.98 18.07
N LYS A 140 13.80 5.76 18.54
CA LYS A 140 12.41 5.66 18.09
C LYS A 140 12.28 6.24 16.69
N ILE A 141 11.28 5.78 15.93
CA ILE A 141 11.02 6.26 14.57
C ILE A 141 10.83 7.78 14.50
N GLU A 142 10.19 8.37 15.52
CA GLU A 142 9.96 9.84 15.63
C GLU A 142 11.26 10.64 15.78
N GLN A 143 12.35 10.00 16.16
CA GLN A 143 13.66 10.65 16.30
C GLN A 143 14.44 10.62 14.98
N VAL A 144 14.06 9.74 14.05
CA VAL A 144 14.78 9.44 12.81
C VAL A 144 14.09 10.02 11.59
N ILE A 145 12.75 9.99 11.57
CA ILE A 145 11.91 10.42 10.44
C ILE A 145 11.20 11.70 10.82
N HIS A 146 11.44 12.77 10.06
CA HIS A 146 10.86 14.10 10.28
C HIS A 146 10.19 14.59 8.99
N LEU A 147 9.11 15.36 9.15
CA LEU A 147 8.55 16.20 8.09
C LEU A 147 9.07 17.62 8.33
N ASP A 148 9.45 18.29 7.25
CA ASP A 148 9.99 19.66 7.29
C ASP A 148 8.87 20.71 7.53
#